data_AF-A0A379SRE6-F1
#
_entry.id   AF-A0A379SRE6-F1
#
_cell.length_a   1.000
_cell.length_b   1.000
_cell.length_c   1.000
_cell.angle_alpha   90.00
_cell.angle_beta   90.00
_cell.angle_gamma   90.00
#
_symmetry.space_group_name_H-M   'P 1'
#
loop_
_entity.id
_entity.type
_entity.pdbx_description
1 polymer ?
#
loop_
_entity_poly.entity_id
_entity_poly.type
_entity_poly.pdbx_seq_one_letter_code
_entity_poly.pdbx_strand_id
1 'polypeptide(L)'
;MRVLIVKTSSMGDVLHTLPALTDAQQAIPGIQFDWVVEEGFAQIPSWHSAVDRVIPVAIRRWRKAWFSAPIQSGTHSLSSGGMRIPIRRL
;
A
#
# COMPACT_ATOMS: atom_id res chain seq x y z
N MET A 1 20.47 -20.04 -2.34
CA MET A 1 20.00 -19.22 -1.20
C MET A 1 18.89 -18.32 -1.69
N ARG A 2 17.85 -18.04 -0.89
CA ARG A 2 16.73 -17.17 -1.30
C ARG A 2 16.58 -15.98 -0.36
N VAL A 3 16.42 -14.79 -0.91
CA VAL A 3 16.38 -13.52 -0.17
C VAL A 3 15.14 -12.72 -0.57
N LEU A 4 14.46 -12.12 0.41
CA LEU A 4 13.35 -11.19 0.18
C LEU A 4 13.85 -9.76 0.27
N ILE A 5 13.71 -9.00 -0.81
CA ILE A 5 13.98 -7.56 -0.85
C ILE A 5 12.69 -6.80 -0.54
N VAL A 6 12.73 -5.96 0.49
CA VAL A 6 11.66 -5.00 0.78
C VAL A 6 12.14 -3.61 0.39
N LYS A 7 11.75 -3.16 -0.81
CA LYS A 7 12.12 -1.84 -1.34
C LYS A 7 10.97 -1.26 -2.14
N THR A 8 10.01 -0.66 -1.44
CA THR A 8 8.75 -0.10 -1.99
C THR A 8 8.83 1.41 -2.24
N SER A 9 10.02 1.91 -2.62
CA SER A 9 10.31 3.36 -2.66
C SER A 9 9.98 4.00 -4.03
N SER A 10 10.71 5.03 -4.45
CA SER A 10 10.57 5.66 -5.77
C SER A 10 11.13 4.79 -6.90
N MET A 11 10.82 5.13 -8.15
CA MET A 11 11.38 4.47 -9.33
C MET A 11 12.92 4.43 -9.31
N GLY A 12 13.56 5.55 -8.93
CA GLY A 12 15.02 5.66 -8.88
C GLY A 12 15.64 4.69 -7.88
N ASP A 13 15.03 4.55 -6.71
CA ASP A 13 15.52 3.61 -5.68
C ASP A 13 15.46 2.15 -6.15
N VAL A 14 14.45 1.78 -6.94
CA VAL A 14 14.33 0.42 -7.50
C VAL A 14 15.46 0.18 -8.52
N LEU A 15 15.69 1.12 -9.43
CA LEU A 15 16.75 1.04 -10.44
C LEU A 15 18.15 0.95 -9.80
N HIS A 16 18.42 1.80 -8.80
CA HIS A 16 19.70 1.81 -8.10
C HIS A 16 19.94 0.57 -7.22
N THR A 17 18.93 -0.27 -7.00
CA THR A 17 19.08 -1.52 -6.26
C THR A 17 19.55 -2.67 -7.17
N LEU A 18 19.32 -2.59 -8.49
CA LEU A 18 19.68 -3.67 -9.43
C LEU A 18 21.18 -4.03 -9.42
N PRO A 19 22.13 -3.08 -9.38
CA PRO A 19 23.56 -3.42 -9.30
C PRO A 19 23.92 -4.27 -8.07
N ALA A 20 23.25 -4.06 -6.94
CA ALA A 20 23.48 -4.87 -5.75
C ALA A 20 23.06 -6.34 -5.93
N LEU A 21 22.05 -6.62 -6.77
CA LEU A 21 21.68 -8.00 -7.11
C LEU A 21 22.74 -8.64 -8.00
N THR A 22 23.31 -7.88 -8.94
CA THR A 22 24.43 -8.34 -9.78
C THR A 22 25.62 -8.73 -8.91
N ASP A 23 26.01 -7.85 -7.98
CA ASP A 23 27.13 -8.11 -7.07
C ASP A 23 26.89 -9.37 -6.23
N ALA A 24 25.67 -9.51 -5.69
CA ALA A 24 25.29 -10.69 -4.92
C ALA A 24 25.28 -11.98 -5.76
N GLN A 25 24.83 -11.92 -7.02
CA GLN A 25 24.83 -13.06 -7.93
C GLN A 25 26.25 -13.50 -8.32
N GLN A 26 27.17 -12.54 -8.44
CA GLN A 26 28.59 -12.83 -8.67
C GLN A 26 29.26 -13.47 -7.45
N ALA A 27 28.95 -12.97 -6.25
CA ALA A 27 29.55 -13.48 -5.01
C ALA A 27 28.93 -14.82 -4.55
N ILE A 28 27.65 -15.05 -4.83
CA ILE A 28 26.88 -16.19 -4.32
C ILE A 28 26.18 -16.88 -5.49
N PRO A 29 26.81 -17.89 -6.10
CA PRO A 29 26.22 -18.65 -7.19
C PRO A 29 24.84 -19.24 -6.82
N GLY A 30 23.85 -19.00 -7.68
CA GLY A 30 22.49 -19.51 -7.48
C GLY A 30 21.67 -18.80 -6.41
N ILE A 31 22.07 -17.61 -5.95
CA ILE A 31 21.19 -16.74 -5.15
C ILE A 31 19.96 -16.34 -5.99
N GLN A 32 18.80 -16.32 -5.35
CA GLN A 32 17.54 -15.84 -5.93
C GLN A 32 16.87 -14.82 -5.03
N PHE A 33 16.15 -13.90 -5.65
CA PHE A 33 15.47 -12.81 -4.98
C PHE A 33 13.96 -12.83 -5.23
N ASP A 34 13.20 -12.67 -4.16
CA ASP A 34 11.83 -12.20 -4.21
C ASP A 34 11.82 -10.72 -3.87
N TRP A 35 10.94 -9.92 -4.48
CA TRP A 35 10.99 -8.47 -4.32
C TRP A 35 9.62 -7.85 -4.09
N VAL A 36 9.43 -7.25 -2.91
CA VAL A 36 8.28 -6.40 -2.58
C VAL A 36 8.51 -4.98 -3.08
N VAL A 37 7.66 -4.52 -4.00
CA VAL A 37 7.79 -3.22 -4.68
C VAL A 37 6.42 -2.58 -4.91
N GLU A 38 6.37 -1.25 -4.99
CA GLU A 38 5.13 -0.55 -5.37
C GLU A 38 4.63 -1.01 -6.75
N GLU A 39 3.32 -1.19 -6.90
CA GLU A 39 2.67 -1.75 -8.09
C GLU A 39 3.04 -0.99 -9.38
N GLY A 40 3.22 0.33 -9.29
CA GLY A 40 3.62 1.18 -10.43
C GLY A 40 5.04 0.91 -10.96
N PHE A 41 5.86 0.16 -10.21
CA PHE A 41 7.25 -0.15 -10.54
C PHE A 41 7.51 -1.66 -10.62
N ALA A 42 6.46 -2.50 -10.60
CA ALA A 42 6.58 -3.96 -10.53
C ALA A 42 7.31 -4.60 -11.74
N GLN A 43 7.37 -3.92 -12.88
CA GLN A 43 8.10 -4.45 -14.04
C GLN A 43 9.63 -4.36 -13.86
N ILE A 44 10.14 -3.38 -13.11
CA ILE A 44 11.58 -3.10 -13.05
C ILE A 44 12.37 -4.28 -12.45
N PRO A 45 11.96 -4.88 -11.30
CA PRO A 45 12.66 -6.04 -10.77
C PRO A 45 12.71 -7.24 -11.72
N SER A 46 11.70 -7.42 -12.58
CA SER A 46 11.64 -8.56 -13.51
C SER A 46 12.71 -8.52 -14.61
N TRP A 47 13.40 -7.39 -14.80
CA TRP A 47 14.47 -7.27 -15.78
C TRP A 47 15.78 -7.93 -15.32
N HIS A 48 15.92 -8.25 -14.03
CA HIS A 48 17.12 -8.84 -13.48
C HIS A 48 16.98 -10.35 -13.33
N SER A 49 17.91 -11.12 -13.91
CA SER A 49 17.84 -12.59 -13.98
C SER A 49 17.79 -13.28 -12.61
N ALA A 50 18.37 -12.66 -11.58
CA ALA A 50 18.34 -13.17 -10.21
C ALA A 50 16.98 -13.00 -9.49
N VAL A 51 16.01 -12.29 -10.08
CA VAL A 51 14.68 -12.10 -9.49
C VAL A 51 13.73 -13.20 -9.95
N ASP A 52 13.20 -13.97 -9.01
CA ASP A 52 12.28 -15.08 -9.27
C ASP A 52 10.82 -14.62 -9.16
N ARG A 53 10.49 -13.81 -8.13
CA ARG A 53 9.12 -13.33 -7.92
C ARG A 53 9.05 -11.86 -7.57
N VAL A 54 8.14 -11.15 -8.24
CA VAL A 54 7.76 -9.78 -7.88
C VAL A 54 6.46 -9.81 -7.07
N ILE A 55 6.45 -9.08 -5.94
CA ILE A 55 5.32 -8.96 -5.02
C ILE A 55 4.86 -7.50 -5.04
N PRO A 56 3.90 -7.15 -5.90
CA PRO A 56 3.39 -5.78 -5.99
C PRO A 56 2.58 -5.41 -4.74
N VAL A 57 2.84 -4.22 -4.19
CA VAL A 57 2.08 -3.63 -3.10
C VAL A 57 1.61 -2.22 -3.48
N ALA A 58 0.58 -1.71 -2.81
CA ALA A 58 0.01 -0.40 -3.12
C ALA A 58 -0.06 0.47 -1.87
N ILE A 59 1.05 0.56 -1.13
CA ILE A 59 1.11 1.25 0.17
C ILE A 59 0.72 2.73 -0.01
N ARG A 60 1.13 3.35 -1.12
CA ARG A 60 0.73 4.72 -1.47
C ARG A 60 -0.78 4.90 -1.57
N ARG A 61 -1.51 3.95 -2.14
CA ARG A 61 -2.99 3.96 -2.23
C ARG A 61 -3.61 3.74 -0.87
N TRP A 62 -3.15 2.73 -0.13
CA TRP A 62 -3.69 2.39 1.20
C TRP A 62 -3.56 3.53 2.20
N ARG A 63 -2.41 4.22 2.20
CA ARG A 63 -2.20 5.40 3.05
C ARG A 63 -3.20 6.52 2.77
N LYS A 64 -3.51 6.80 1.49
CA LYS A 64 -4.50 7.83 1.14
C LYS A 64 -5.90 7.45 1.64
N ALA A 65 -6.29 6.20 1.47
CA ALA A 65 -7.61 5.71 1.89
C ALA A 65 -7.81 5.79 3.42
N TRP A 66 -6.77 5.57 4.22
CA TRP A 66 -6.84 5.71 5.69
C TRP A 66 -7.18 7.13 6.15
N PHE A 67 -6.77 8.16 5.43
CA PHE A 67 -7.09 9.55 5.78
C PHE A 67 -8.43 10.03 5.21
N SER A 68 -9.10 9.24 4.37
CA SER A 68 -10.37 9.59 3.74
C SER A 68 -11.61 9.02 4.43
N ALA A 69 -11.43 8.22 5.49
CA ALA A 69 -12.58 7.72 6.25
C ALA A 69 -13.34 8.92 6.85
N PRO A 70 -14.59 9.18 6.45
CA PRO A 70 -15.40 10.19 7.10
C PRO A 70 -15.63 9.69 8.53
N ILE A 71 -15.05 10.40 9.49
CA ILE A 71 -15.44 10.25 10.88
C ILE A 71 -16.91 10.71 10.90
N GLN A 72 -17.85 9.75 10.86
CA GLN A 72 -19.25 10.06 11.09
C GLN A 72 -19.34 10.56 12.52
N SER A 73 -19.28 11.87 12.69
CA SER A 73 -19.72 12.57 13.88
C SER A 73 -21.20 12.25 14.02
N GLY A 74 -21.50 11.17 14.75
CA GLY A 74 -22.83 10.83 15.19
C GLY A 74 -23.33 11.95 16.10
N THR A 75 -23.86 13.02 15.50
CA THR A 75 -24.70 13.99 16.18
C THR A 75 -26.03 13.29 16.42
N HIS A 76 -26.07 12.42 17.44
CA HIS A 76 -27.31 12.07 18.09
C HIS A 76 -27.84 13.35 18.77
N SER A 77 -28.52 14.20 18.00
CA SER A 77 -29.43 15.17 18.58
C SER A 77 -30.61 14.39 19.14
N LEU A 78 -30.52 14.09 20.43
CA LEU A 78 -31.64 13.67 21.25
C LEU A 78 -32.78 14.67 21.01
N SER A 79 -33.82 14.21 20.32
CA SER A 79 -35.07 14.95 20.18
C SER A 79 -35.67 15.07 21.57
N SER A 80 -35.56 16.26 22.15
CA SER A 80 -36.35 16.66 23.30
C SER A 80 -37.83 16.49 22.96
N GLY A 81 -38.52 15.69 23.75
CA GLY A 81 -39.96 15.46 23.66
C GLY A 81 -40.72 16.77 23.80
N GLY A 82 -41.14 17.34 22.67
CA GLY A 82 -42.13 18.40 22.60
C GLY A 82 -43.50 17.79 22.35
N MET A 83 -44.30 17.63 23.40
CA MET A 83 -45.71 17.28 23.33
C MET A 83 -46.45 18.34 22.49
N ARG A 84 -46.94 17.97 21.31
CA ARG A 84 -47.82 18.81 20.48
C ARG A 84 -49.28 18.43 20.74
N ILE A 85 -49.99 19.29 21.46
CA ILE A 85 -51.44 19.23 21.61
C ILE A 85 -52.06 19.74 20.30
N PRO A 86 -52.93 18.98 19.61
CA PRO A 86 -53.67 19.50 18.47
C PRO A 86 -54.91 20.26 18.97
N ILE A 87 -54.89 21.60 18.87
CA ILE A 87 -56.09 22.42 19.02
C ILE A 87 -56.94 22.21 17.75
N ARG A 88 -58.04 21.45 17.86
CA ARG A 88 -59.10 21.40 16.85
C ARG A 88 -59.77 22.77 16.80
N ARG A 89 -59.74 23.43 15.64
CA ARG A 89 -60.67 24.51 15.30
C ARG A 89 -62.08 23.92 15.16
N LEU A 90 -63.00 24.40 15.98
CA LEU A 90 -64.40 24.65 15.65
C LEU A 90 -64.73 26.05 16.16
#